data_AF-A0A952LP69-F1
#
_entry.id   AF-A0A952LP69-F1
#
_cell.length_a   1.000
_cell.length_b   1.000
_cell.length_c   1.000
_cell.angle_alpha   90.00
_cell.angle_beta   90.00
_cell.angle_gamma   90.00
#
_symmetry.space_group_name_H-M   'P 1'
#
loop_
_entity.id
_entity.type
_entity.pdbx_description
1 polymer ?
#
loop_
_entity_poly.entity_id
_entity_poly.type
_entity_poly.pdbx_seq_one_letter_code
_entity_poly.pdbx_strand_id
1 'polypeptide(L)'
;MMLTNDTVIKFLKKNQVFSLTELEKESGLPNGLLSKVLRGDRKLNNNHLKNIKPVLKKYGFEDKVGQKAAKVICIVNHKGGVGKT
;
A
#
# COMPACT_ATOMS: atom_id res chain seq x y z
N MET A 1 11.14 7.57 4.53
CA MET A 1 10.57 8.42 3.46
C MET A 1 9.25 9.02 3.94
N MET A 2 8.96 10.27 3.57
CA MET A 2 7.79 11.02 4.04
C MET A 2 6.56 10.63 3.20
N LEU A 3 5.46 10.25 3.87
CA LEU A 3 4.16 10.04 3.22
C LEU A 3 3.62 11.41 2.79
N THR A 4 3.15 11.54 1.55
CA THR A 4 2.59 12.80 1.01
C THR A 4 1.14 12.60 0.60
N ASN A 5 0.40 13.70 0.41
CA ASN A 5 -0.98 13.65 -0.04
C ASN A 5 -1.12 12.89 -1.38
N ASP A 6 -0.23 13.14 -2.34
CA ASP A 6 -0.25 12.49 -3.65
C ASP A 6 0.01 10.99 -3.58
N THR A 7 0.91 10.53 -2.69
CA THR A 7 1.15 9.09 -2.54
C THR A 7 -0.03 8.38 -1.90
N VAL A 8 -0.72 9.01 -0.96
CA VAL A 8 -1.98 8.50 -0.39
C VAL A 8 -3.06 8.40 -1.48
N ILE A 9 -3.26 9.47 -2.27
CA ILE A 9 -4.26 9.46 -3.36
C ILE A 9 -3.95 8.36 -4.37
N LYS A 10 -2.69 8.21 -4.80
CA LYS A 10 -2.28 7.15 -5.73
C LYS A 10 -2.55 5.76 -5.17
N PHE A 11 -2.23 5.53 -3.90
CA PHE A 11 -2.46 4.25 -3.25
C PHE A 11 -3.96 3.90 -3.15
N LEU A 12 -4.79 4.85 -2.74
CA LEU A 12 -6.24 4.65 -2.65
C LEU A 12 -6.89 4.43 -4.02
N LYS A 13 -6.46 5.19 -5.05
CA LYS A 13 -6.96 5.00 -6.43
C LYS A 13 -6.54 3.65 -7.03
N LYS A 14 -5.35 3.15 -6.69
CA LYS A 14 -4.87 1.83 -7.12
C LYS A 14 -5.63 0.69 -6.46
N ASN A 15 -6.11 0.90 -5.22
CA ASN A 15 -6.76 -0.12 -4.41
C ASN A 15 -8.20 0.29 -4.08
N GLN A 16 -9.06 0.34 -5.09
CA GLN A 16 -10.47 0.79 -4.97
C GLN A 16 -11.34 -0.13 -4.09
N VAL A 17 -10.80 -1.27 -3.64
CA VAL A 17 -11.49 -2.24 -2.79
C VAL A 17 -11.56 -1.78 -1.32
N PHE A 18 -10.83 -0.73 -0.94
CA PHE A 18 -10.84 -0.24 0.43
C PHE A 18 -12.09 0.59 0.75
N SER A 19 -12.72 0.29 1.89
CA SER A 19 -13.73 1.17 2.48
C SER A 19 -13.05 2.42 3.05
N LEU A 20 -13.29 3.59 2.42
CA LEU A 20 -12.73 4.86 2.88
C LEU A 20 -13.16 5.19 4.31
N THR A 21 -14.39 4.84 4.69
CA THR A 21 -14.95 5.09 6.01
C THR A 21 -14.26 4.25 7.09
N GLU A 22 -13.91 3.00 6.79
CA GLU A 22 -13.17 2.15 7.75
C GLU A 22 -11.74 2.65 7.92
N LEU A 23 -11.08 3.06 6.83
CA LEU A 23 -9.75 3.67 6.89
C LEU A 23 -9.76 4.96 7.73
N GLU A 24 -10.77 5.82 7.55
CA GLU A 24 -10.94 7.04 8.35
C GLU A 24 -11.12 6.70 9.83
N LYS A 25 -12.00 5.76 10.16
CA LYS A 25 -12.26 5.33 11.53
C LYS A 25 -11.00 4.75 12.19
N GLU A 26 -10.29 3.86 11.51
CA GLU A 26 -9.08 3.21 12.05
C GLU A 26 -7.92 4.20 12.21
N SER A 27 -7.86 5.24 11.37
CA SER A 27 -6.85 6.30 11.45
C SER A 27 -7.27 7.49 12.32
N GLY A 28 -8.47 7.47 12.91
CA GLY A 28 -9.01 8.60 13.68
C GLY A 28 -9.18 9.88 12.85
N LEU A 29 -9.38 9.75 11.54
CA LEU A 29 -9.65 10.86 10.65
C LEU A 29 -11.15 11.22 10.64
N PRO A 30 -11.49 12.49 10.37
CA PRO A 30 -12.88 12.89 10.16
C PRO A 30 -13.53 12.11 9.02
N ASN A 31 -14.79 11.70 9.23
CA ASN A 31 -15.58 11.02 8.21
C ASN A 31 -15.71 11.86 6.93
N GLY A 32 -15.54 11.22 5.78
CA GLY A 32 -15.61 11.83 4.46
C GLY A 32 -14.39 12.69 4.08
N LEU A 33 -13.35 12.77 4.93
CA LEU A 33 -12.12 13.47 4.61
C LEU A 33 -11.42 12.87 3.39
N LEU A 34 -11.25 11.55 3.34
CA LEU A 34 -10.59 10.85 2.22
C LEU A 34 -11.39 10.98 0.94
N SER A 35 -12.72 10.99 1.01
CA SER A 35 -13.57 11.24 -0.16
C SER A 35 -13.30 12.64 -0.73
N LYS A 36 -13.22 13.67 0.11
CA LYS A 36 -12.89 15.05 -0.30
C LYS A 36 -11.46 15.16 -0.84
N VAL A 37 -10.52 14.42 -0.26
CA VAL A 37 -9.13 14.36 -0.74
C VAL A 37 -9.02 13.71 -2.11
N LEU A 38 -9.78 12.63 -2.36
CA LEU A 38 -9.80 11.96 -3.66
C LEU A 38 -10.42 12.80 -4.77
N ARG A 39 -11.40 13.65 -4.44
CA ARG A 39 -12.01 14.63 -5.35
C ARG A 39 -11.13 15.85 -5.61
N GLY A 40 -10.16 16.12 -4.74
CA GLY A 40 -9.29 17.30 -4.80
C GLY A 40 -9.79 18.51 -4.01
N ASP A 41 -10.96 18.39 -3.35
CA ASP A 41 -11.57 19.46 -2.54
C ASP A 41 -10.76 19.79 -1.27
N ARG A 42 -9.93 18.84 -0.81
CA ARG A 42 -9.12 18.99 0.41
C ARG A 42 -7.77 18.30 0.28
N LYS A 43 -6.78 18.76 1.05
CA LYS A 43 -5.48 18.08 1.20
C LYS A 43 -5.30 17.57 2.64
N LEU A 44 -4.62 16.43 2.77
CA LEU A 44 -4.18 15.93 4.06
C LEU A 44 -3.07 16.82 4.63
N ASN A 45 -3.18 17.20 5.90
CA ASN A 45 -2.13 17.92 6.61
C ASN A 45 -1.15 16.92 7.26
N ASN A 46 -0.08 17.44 7.88
CA ASN A 46 0.95 16.61 8.51
C ASN A 46 0.39 15.68 9.61
N ASN A 47 -0.59 16.12 10.39
CA ASN A 47 -1.21 15.27 11.42
C ASN A 47 -2.02 14.14 10.80
N HIS A 48 -2.81 14.44 9.77
CA HIS A 48 -3.57 13.41 9.06
C HIS A 48 -2.64 12.37 8.42
N LEU A 49 -1.53 12.83 7.82
CA LEU A 49 -0.52 11.95 7.22
C LEU A 49 0.16 11.07 8.27
N LYS A 50 0.47 11.60 9.46
CA LYS A 50 1.01 10.81 10.58
C LYS A 50 0.02 9.73 11.04
N ASN A 51 -1.26 10.07 11.14
CA ASN A 51 -2.30 9.16 11.65
C ASN A 51 -2.66 8.06 10.65
N ILE A 52 -2.77 8.38 9.35
CA ILE A 52 -3.18 7.41 8.34
C ILE A 52 -2.05 6.46 7.93
N LYS A 53 -0.79 6.89 8.06
CA LYS A 53 0.39 6.09 7.68
C LYS A 53 0.41 4.68 8.30
N PRO A 54 0.26 4.47 9.62
CA PRO A 54 0.28 3.12 10.20
C PRO A 54 -0.87 2.25 9.68
N VAL A 55 -2.04 2.83 9.43
CA VAL A 55 -3.20 2.12 8.88
C VAL A 55 -2.91 1.65 7.46
N LEU A 56 -2.45 2.55 6.58
CA LEU A 56 -2.12 2.18 5.19
C LEU A 56 -1.04 1.09 5.14
N LYS A 57 -0.06 1.10 6.06
CA LYS A 57 0.96 0.04 6.16
C LYS A 57 0.37 -1.34 6.43
N LYS A 58 -0.67 -1.44 7.26
CA LYS A 58 -1.37 -2.71 7.50
C LYS A 58 -1.98 -3.28 6.21
N TYR A 59 -2.43 -2.41 5.33
CA TYR A 59 -3.02 -2.76 4.04
C TYR A 59 -2.01 -2.80 2.89
N GLY A 60 -0.72 -2.92 3.17
CA GLY A 60 0.32 -3.12 2.16
C GLY A 60 0.85 -1.84 1.52
N PHE A 61 0.62 -0.67 2.13
CA PHE A 61 1.35 0.53 1.73
C PHE A 61 2.82 0.39 2.12
N GLU A 62 3.70 0.37 1.12
CA GLU A 62 5.14 0.39 1.32
C GLU A 62 5.68 1.82 1.12
N ASP A 63 6.47 2.29 2.08
CA ASP A 63 7.15 3.60 2.04
C ASP A 63 8.18 3.73 0.89
N LYS A 64 8.37 2.69 0.07
CA LYS A 64 9.43 2.60 -0.94
C LYS A 64 8.84 2.68 -2.34
N VAL A 65 9.04 3.82 -2.99
CA VAL A 65 9.03 3.92 -4.45
C VAL A 65 10.16 3.02 -4.95
N GLY A 66 9.84 1.84 -5.48
CA GLY A 66 10.81 0.99 -6.19
C GLY A 66 11.44 -0.17 -5.42
N GLN A 67 10.71 -0.89 -4.54
CA GLN A 67 11.14 -2.27 -4.29
C GLN A 67 10.97 -3.06 -5.58
N LYS A 68 12.12 -3.39 -6.18
CA LYS A 68 12.28 -4.23 -7.36
C LYS A 68 11.24 -5.36 -7.31
N ALA A 69 10.55 -5.56 -8.43
CA ALA A 69 9.68 -6.72 -8.62
C ALA A 69 10.33 -7.97 -8.01
N ALA A 70 9.55 -8.79 -7.31
CA ALA A 70 10.04 -9.99 -6.66
C ALA A 70 10.92 -10.79 -7.64
N LYS A 71 12.17 -11.07 -7.26
CA LYS A 71 13.07 -11.85 -8.09
C LYS A 71 12.66 -13.32 -7.97
N VAL A 72 11.83 -13.79 -8.91
CA VAL A 72 11.46 -15.19 -9.00
C VAL A 72 12.69 -15.99 -9.46
N ILE A 73 13.13 -16.93 -8.64
CA ILE A 73 14.20 -17.88 -8.99
C ILE A 73 13.54 -19.25 -9.10
N CYS A 74 13.44 -19.79 -10.32
CA CYS A 74 12.99 -21.16 -10.56
C CYS A 74 14.23 -22.06 -10.57
N ILE A 75 14.32 -23.00 -9.63
CA ILE A 75 15.37 -24.02 -9.59
C ILE A 75 14.71 -25.35 -9.93
N VAL A 76 14.96 -25.84 -11.15
CA VAL A 76 14.54 -27.18 -11.57
C VAL A 76 15.74 -28.11 -11.45
N ASN A 77 15.60 -29.15 -10.63
CA ASN A 77 16.61 -30.19 -10.48
C ASN A 77 16.14 -31.46 -11.19
N HIS A 78 16.88 -31.92 -12.18
CA HIS A 78 16.66 -33.22 -12.83
C HIS A 78 17.71 -34.22 -12.31
N LYS A 79 17.42 -34.93 -11.21
CA LYS A 79 18.17 -36.12 -10.80
C LYS A 79 17.64 -37.34 -11.57
N GLY A 80 17.93 -37.40 -12.86
CA GLY A 80 17.65 -38.55 -13.71
C GLY A 80 18.78 -39.57 -13.66
N GLY A 81 18.53 -40.70 -12.98
CA GLY A 81 19.14 -42.00 -13.25
C GLY A 81 20.65 -42.13 -13.03
N VAL A 82 21.07 -42.44 -11.81
CA VAL A 82 22.34 -43.18 -11.64
C VAL A 82 22.01 -44.64 -11.93
N GLY A 83 22.22 -45.07 -13.17
CA GLY A 83 22.17 -46.49 -13.53
C GLY A 83 23.20 -47.24 -12.68
N LYS A 84 22.71 -48.02 -11.71
CA LYS A 84 23.52 -49.03 -11.04
C LYS A 84 23.23 -50.35 -11.75
N THR A 85 24.14 -50.76 -12.61
CA THR A 85 24.29 -52.14 -13.08
C THR A 85 25.78 -52.39 -13.22
#